data_AF-A0A9X5UL56-F1
#
_entry.id   AF-A0A9X5UL56-F1
#
_cell.length_a   1.000
_cell.length_b   1.000
_cell.length_c   1.000
_cell.angle_alpha   90.00
_cell.angle_beta   90.00
_cell.angle_gamma   90.00
#
_symmetry.space_group_name_H-M   'P 1'
#
loop_
_entity.id
_entity.type
_entity.pdbx_description
1 polymer ?
#
loop_
_entity_poly.entity_id
_entity_poly.type
_entity_poly.pdbx_seq_one_letter_code
_entity_poly.pdbx_strand_id
1 'polypeptide(L)'
;MLVTFSPDETRSGGSVALIARPDGVTLRLQSYDRKYSVPHDLAHFVAEREFRMAQGFWGSVASGVVFASMRVVAGRPRHDAARRSRAILAANQRHIMLAEVVAGAVHRALDDGDQSAPAALTAAWGTIGTGAPPFDPARGAAAVGRLRELRDQWQTLPPGGELALAWDVPVKPAATVPQARRRGDTARRGGGRR
;
A
#
# COMPACT_ATOMS: atom_id res chain seq x y z
N MET A 1 4.36 -6.34 -8.95
CA MET A 1 3.62 -7.11 -7.90
C MET A 1 2.21 -7.29 -8.43
N LEU A 2 1.60 -8.46 -8.26
CA LEU A 2 0.21 -8.69 -8.69
C LEU A 2 -0.70 -8.63 -7.46
N VAL A 3 -1.81 -7.91 -7.56
CA VAL A 3 -2.82 -7.82 -6.51
C VAL A 3 -4.16 -8.26 -7.09
N THR A 4 -4.79 -9.22 -6.45
CA THR A 4 -6.09 -9.75 -6.83
C THR A 4 -7.09 -9.40 -5.74
N PHE A 5 -8.11 -8.61 -6.09
CA PHE A 5 -9.18 -8.24 -5.19
C PHE A 5 -10.39 -9.15 -5.42
N SER A 6 -11.05 -9.58 -4.35
CA SER A 6 -12.30 -10.35 -4.41
C SER A 6 -13.23 -9.94 -3.27
N PRO A 7 -14.56 -10.05 -3.44
CA PRO A 7 -15.49 -9.94 -2.33
C PRO A 7 -15.13 -10.94 -1.22
N ASP A 8 -15.33 -10.57 0.05
CA ASP A 8 -15.19 -11.55 1.13
C ASP A 8 -16.46 -12.40 1.22
N GLU A 9 -16.42 -13.62 0.69
CA GLU A 9 -17.57 -14.53 0.67
C GLU A 9 -17.94 -15.10 2.04
N THR A 10 -17.02 -15.05 3.01
CA THR A 10 -17.26 -15.61 4.35
C THR A 10 -18.13 -14.71 5.22
N ARG A 11 -18.39 -13.48 4.77
CA ARG A 11 -19.14 -12.47 5.50
C ARG A 11 -20.02 -11.68 4.55
N SER A 12 -21.11 -11.15 5.06
CA SER A 12 -22.06 -10.34 4.29
C SER A 12 -21.56 -8.91 4.03
N GLY A 13 -20.35 -8.77 3.46
CA GLY A 13 -19.72 -7.52 3.04
C GLY A 13 -18.24 -7.40 3.44
N GLY A 14 -17.44 -6.72 2.61
CA GLY A 14 -15.99 -6.56 2.75
C GLY A 14 -15.24 -7.03 1.51
N SER A 15 -13.91 -6.97 1.55
CA SER A 15 -13.06 -7.47 0.46
C SER A 15 -11.79 -8.13 0.97
N VAL A 16 -11.23 -8.98 0.12
CA VAL A 16 -9.94 -9.61 0.30
C VAL A 16 -9.03 -9.15 -0.83
N ALA A 17 -7.78 -8.85 -0.52
CA ALA A 17 -6.73 -8.70 -1.52
C ALA A 17 -5.64 -9.75 -1.32
N LEU A 18 -5.41 -10.58 -2.34
CA LEU A 18 -4.27 -11.49 -2.44
C LEU A 18 -3.13 -10.81 -3.19
N ILE A 19 -1.93 -10.84 -2.61
CA ILE A 19 -0.82 -10.00 -3.05
C ILE A 19 0.37 -10.91 -3.32
N ALA A 20 0.66 -11.15 -4.61
CA ALA A 20 1.83 -11.91 -5.04
C ALA A 20 3.02 -10.97 -5.21
N ARG A 21 3.98 -11.06 -4.28
CA ARG A 21 5.18 -10.21 -4.29
C ARG A 21 6.32 -10.87 -5.07
N PRO A 22 7.19 -10.07 -5.72
CA PRO A 22 8.35 -10.59 -6.46
C PRO A 22 9.36 -11.37 -5.61
N ASP A 23 9.34 -11.22 -4.28
CA ASP A 23 10.20 -11.97 -3.36
C ASP A 23 9.64 -13.35 -2.98
N GLY A 24 8.59 -13.81 -3.67
CA GLY A 24 8.01 -15.15 -3.53
C GLY A 24 7.05 -15.31 -2.36
N VAL A 25 6.72 -14.23 -1.65
CA VAL A 25 5.72 -14.23 -0.58
C VAL A 25 4.35 -13.83 -1.13
N THR A 26 3.31 -14.57 -0.74
CA THR A 26 1.91 -14.18 -0.97
C THR A 26 1.29 -13.71 0.34
N LEU A 27 0.74 -12.50 0.32
CA LEU A 27 0.03 -11.91 1.46
C LEU A 27 -1.47 -11.91 1.20
N ARG A 28 -2.25 -12.02 2.28
CA ARG A 28 -3.69 -11.77 2.30
C ARG A 28 -3.96 -10.54 3.15
N LEU A 29 -4.60 -9.54 2.56
CA LEU A 29 -5.15 -8.37 3.22
C LEU A 29 -6.66 -8.55 3.31
N GLN A 30 -7.22 -8.32 4.50
CA GLN A 30 -8.66 -8.29 4.73
C GLN A 30 -9.10 -6.85 4.98
N SER A 31 -10.10 -6.39 4.23
CA SER A 31 -10.68 -5.06 4.34
C SER A 31 -12.13 -5.16 4.79
N TYR A 32 -12.49 -4.38 5.81
CA TYR A 32 -13.80 -4.43 6.44
C TYR A 32 -14.73 -3.28 6.05
N ASP A 33 -14.27 -2.35 5.20
CA ASP A 33 -15.01 -1.13 4.91
C ASP A 33 -16.16 -1.37 3.92
N ARG A 34 -17.33 -0.82 4.24
CA ARG A 34 -18.56 -0.78 3.43
C ARG A 34 -19.02 0.64 3.11
N LYS A 35 -18.28 1.65 3.60
CA LYS A 35 -18.68 3.06 3.51
C LYS A 35 -18.72 3.56 2.07
N TYR A 36 -17.92 2.95 1.20
CA TYR A 36 -17.70 3.39 -0.18
C TYR A 36 -18.18 2.36 -1.21
N SER A 37 -18.42 2.83 -2.43
CA SER A 37 -18.91 1.98 -3.54
C SER A 37 -17.88 0.97 -4.06
N VAL A 38 -16.63 1.11 -3.62
CA VAL A 38 -15.48 0.23 -3.89
C VAL A 38 -14.69 -0.05 -2.62
N PRO A 39 -13.94 -1.16 -2.55
CA PRO A 39 -13.01 -1.40 -1.46
C PRO A 39 -12.02 -0.26 -1.23
N HIS A 40 -11.79 0.06 0.04
CA HIS A 40 -10.83 1.10 0.44
C HIS A 40 -9.42 0.85 -0.11
N ASP A 41 -8.94 -0.39 0.02
CA ASP A 41 -7.62 -0.78 -0.46
C ASP A 41 -7.50 -0.71 -1.99
N LEU A 42 -8.61 -0.89 -2.72
CA LEU A 42 -8.65 -0.74 -4.18
C LEU A 42 -8.50 0.72 -4.59
N ALA A 43 -9.13 1.66 -3.88
CA ALA A 43 -8.92 3.08 -4.13
C ALA A 43 -7.50 3.53 -3.79
N HIS A 44 -6.92 3.04 -2.69
CA HIS A 44 -5.49 3.21 -2.42
C HIS A 44 -4.64 2.72 -3.58
N PHE A 45 -4.97 1.57 -4.16
CA PHE A 45 -4.22 0.99 -5.27
C PHE A 45 -4.24 1.93 -6.47
N VAL A 46 -5.43 2.40 -6.87
CA VAL A 46 -5.58 3.31 -8.01
C VAL A 46 -4.91 4.65 -7.73
N ALA A 47 -5.22 5.28 -6.59
CA ALA A 47 -4.67 6.58 -6.23
C ALA A 47 -3.14 6.54 -6.22
N GLU A 48 -2.53 5.62 -5.46
CA GLU A 48 -1.09 5.58 -5.37
C GLU A 48 -0.44 5.24 -6.73
N ARG A 49 -1.07 4.40 -7.55
CA ARG A 49 -0.55 4.07 -8.89
C ARG A 49 -0.59 5.27 -9.82
N GLU A 50 -1.73 5.94 -9.95
CA GLU A 50 -1.89 7.09 -10.86
C GLU A 50 -1.04 8.30 -10.43
N PHE A 51 -0.87 8.49 -9.11
CA PHE A 51 0.01 9.51 -8.54
C PHE A 51 1.49 9.07 -8.42
N ARG A 52 1.83 7.86 -8.87
CA ARG A 52 3.20 7.29 -8.81
C ARG A 52 3.82 7.31 -7.40
N MET A 53 2.99 7.08 -6.38
CA MET A 53 3.40 7.09 -4.98
C MET A 53 4.12 5.78 -4.62
N ALA A 54 5.44 5.76 -4.81
CA ALA A 54 6.26 4.57 -4.55
C ALA A 54 6.42 4.22 -3.05
N GLN A 55 6.00 5.11 -2.14
CA GLN A 55 6.21 4.99 -0.69
C GLN A 55 4.91 5.08 0.12
N GLY A 56 3.74 5.05 -0.55
CA GLY A 56 2.43 4.93 0.11
C GLY A 56 2.19 3.53 0.69
N PHE A 57 0.94 3.14 0.90
CA PHE A 57 0.60 1.81 1.40
C PHE A 57 1.07 0.72 0.43
N TRP A 58 0.62 0.76 -0.83
CA TRP A 58 0.96 -0.26 -1.83
C TRP A 58 2.42 -0.24 -2.24
N GLY A 59 3.01 0.96 -2.33
CA GLY A 59 4.45 1.11 -2.53
C GLY A 59 5.26 0.46 -1.40
N SER A 60 4.81 0.61 -0.16
CA SER A 60 5.44 -0.03 1.01
C SER A 60 5.27 -1.55 0.99
N VAL A 61 4.09 -2.06 0.63
CA VAL A 61 3.85 -3.51 0.46
C VAL A 61 4.78 -4.08 -0.61
N ALA A 62 4.86 -3.43 -1.77
CA ALA A 62 5.78 -3.82 -2.84
C ALA A 62 7.24 -3.84 -2.37
N SER A 63 7.62 -2.91 -1.46
CA SER A 63 8.96 -2.81 -0.86
C SER A 63 9.30 -3.87 0.19
N GLY A 64 8.32 -4.64 0.69
CA GLY A 64 8.55 -5.64 1.74
C GLY A 64 7.89 -5.36 3.08
N VAL A 65 7.01 -4.36 3.15
CA VAL A 65 6.21 -4.16 4.36
C VAL A 65 5.09 -5.19 4.42
N VAL A 66 4.93 -5.78 5.60
CA VAL A 66 3.76 -6.56 5.98
C VAL A 66 3.08 -5.80 7.11
N PHE A 67 1.88 -5.27 6.84
CA PHE A 67 1.08 -4.54 7.81
C PHE A 67 0.39 -5.49 8.79
N ALA A 68 -0.06 -4.98 9.94
CA ALA A 68 -0.72 -5.78 10.97
C ALA A 68 -2.04 -6.43 10.48
N SER A 69 -2.72 -5.81 9.52
CA SER A 69 -3.92 -6.33 8.85
C SER A 69 -3.64 -7.43 7.83
N MET A 70 -2.36 -7.73 7.57
CA MET A 70 -1.95 -8.72 6.57
C MET A 70 -1.48 -10.01 7.21
N ARG A 71 -1.69 -11.11 6.48
CA ARG A 71 -1.15 -12.43 6.83
C ARG A 71 -0.38 -13.01 5.66
N VAL A 72 0.73 -13.68 5.95
CA VAL A 72 1.42 -14.50 4.95
C VAL A 72 0.60 -15.77 4.75
N VAL A 73 0.20 -16.04 3.51
CA VAL A 73 -0.60 -17.23 3.16
C VAL A 73 0.18 -18.22 2.28
N ALA A 74 1.26 -17.78 1.64
CA ALA A 74 2.19 -18.67 0.94
C ALA A 74 3.61 -18.06 0.88
N GLY A 75 4.59 -18.91 0.62
CA GLY A 75 6.00 -18.53 0.57
C GLY A 75 6.65 -18.42 1.96
N ARG A 76 7.99 -18.31 1.97
CA ARG A 76 8.76 -18.19 3.20
C ARG A 76 9.39 -16.79 3.29
N PRO A 77 8.97 -15.94 4.24
CA PRO A 77 9.62 -14.67 4.47
C PRO A 77 11.09 -14.87 4.83
N ARG A 78 11.92 -13.90 4.44
CA ARG A 78 13.32 -13.84 4.86
C ARG A 78 13.42 -13.79 6.39
N HIS A 79 14.51 -14.32 6.93
CA HIS A 79 14.78 -14.28 8.38
C HIS A 79 14.70 -12.84 8.96
N ASP A 80 15.09 -11.82 8.19
CA ASP A 80 15.08 -10.43 8.62
C ASP A 80 13.87 -9.61 8.16
N ALA A 81 12.84 -10.26 7.60
CA ALA A 81 11.67 -9.58 7.02
C ALA A 81 10.97 -8.63 8.00
N ALA A 82 10.77 -9.03 9.26
CA ALA A 82 10.12 -8.19 10.26
C ALA A 82 10.92 -6.91 10.58
N ARG A 83 12.25 -7.03 10.69
CA ARG A 83 13.13 -5.87 10.91
C ARG A 83 13.11 -4.92 9.72
N ARG A 84 13.17 -5.46 8.50
CA ARG A 84 13.11 -4.68 7.25
C ARG A 84 11.76 -3.98 7.10
N SER A 85 10.66 -4.69 7.33
CA SER A 85 9.30 -4.15 7.30
C SER A 85 9.17 -2.93 8.22
N ARG A 86 9.61 -3.05 9.49
CA ARG A 86 9.60 -1.93 10.44
C ARG A 86 10.45 -0.74 9.99
N ALA A 87 11.64 -0.98 9.45
CA ALA A 87 12.52 0.08 8.97
C ALA A 87 11.91 0.83 7.78
N ILE A 88 11.30 0.12 6.83
CA ILE A 88 10.62 0.73 5.67
C ILE A 88 9.39 1.51 6.15
N LEU A 89 8.57 0.93 7.03
CA LEU A 89 7.38 1.58 7.55
C LEU A 89 7.72 2.90 8.26
N ALA A 90 8.77 2.90 9.10
CA ALA A 90 9.25 4.11 9.76
C ALA A 90 9.73 5.17 8.76
N ALA A 91 10.47 4.78 7.73
CA ALA A 91 10.94 5.70 6.69
C ALA A 91 9.79 6.26 5.81
N ASN A 92 8.71 5.50 5.65
CA ASN A 92 7.60 5.83 4.76
C ASN A 92 6.41 6.51 5.46
N GLN A 93 6.44 6.70 6.79
CA GLN A 93 5.28 7.15 7.56
C GLN A 93 4.58 8.40 7.00
N ARG A 94 5.36 9.43 6.59
CA ARG A 94 4.80 10.65 5.98
C ARG A 94 4.15 10.40 4.62
N HIS A 95 4.73 9.51 3.81
CA HIS A 95 4.20 9.16 2.49
C HIS A 95 2.94 8.31 2.59
N ILE A 96 2.83 7.46 3.62
CA ILE A 96 1.62 6.69 3.92
C ILE A 96 0.48 7.63 4.32
N MET A 97 0.75 8.60 5.19
CA MET A 97 -0.24 9.63 5.54
C MET A 97 -0.66 10.46 4.32
N LEU A 98 0.27 10.83 3.45
CA LEU A 98 -0.06 11.49 2.18
C LEU A 98 -0.95 10.61 1.28
N ALA A 99 -0.66 9.31 1.21
CA ALA A 99 -1.43 8.36 0.40
C ALA A 99 -2.87 8.23 0.91
N GLU A 100 -3.09 8.21 2.23
CA GLU A 100 -4.43 8.25 2.85
C GLU A 100 -5.23 9.48 2.37
N VAL A 101 -4.61 10.66 2.42
CA VAL A 101 -5.26 11.92 2.01
C VAL A 101 -5.65 11.88 0.53
N VAL A 102 -4.75 11.41 -0.33
CA VAL A 102 -5.00 11.31 -1.77
C VAL A 102 -6.06 10.26 -2.08
N ALA A 103 -5.96 9.06 -1.51
CA ALA A 103 -6.93 7.98 -1.71
C ALA A 103 -8.32 8.39 -1.20
N GLY A 104 -8.40 9.02 -0.03
CA GLY A 104 -9.64 9.56 0.52
C GLY A 104 -10.25 10.70 -0.32
N ALA A 105 -9.43 11.51 -0.99
CA ALA A 105 -9.93 12.52 -1.93
C ALA A 105 -10.48 11.89 -3.22
N VAL A 106 -9.77 10.91 -3.79
CA VAL A 106 -10.21 10.16 -4.98
C VAL A 106 -11.52 9.40 -4.70
N HIS A 107 -11.62 8.77 -3.52
CA HIS A 107 -12.85 8.12 -3.07
C HIS A 107 -14.05 9.08 -3.02
N ARG A 108 -13.89 10.21 -2.31
CA ARG A 108 -14.96 11.20 -2.18
C ARG A 108 -15.39 11.78 -3.52
N ALA A 109 -14.42 12.08 -4.40
CA ALA A 109 -14.73 12.56 -5.74
C ALA A 109 -15.50 11.53 -6.59
N LEU A 110 -15.35 10.23 -6.32
CA LEU A 110 -16.12 9.18 -6.98
C LEU A 110 -17.54 9.05 -6.41
N ASP A 111 -17.66 8.99 -5.08
CA ASP A 111 -18.91 8.60 -4.40
C ASP A 111 -19.83 9.79 -4.08
N ASP A 112 -19.27 10.94 -3.69
CA ASP A 112 -20.06 12.10 -3.33
C ASP A 112 -20.55 12.85 -4.58
N GLY A 113 -19.80 12.80 -5.69
CA GLY A 113 -20.16 13.42 -6.98
C GLY A 113 -20.21 14.95 -7.01
N ASP A 114 -20.33 15.60 -5.83
CA ASP A 114 -20.49 17.04 -5.64
C ASP A 114 -19.17 17.83 -5.80
N GLN A 115 -18.03 17.14 -5.81
CA GLN A 115 -16.71 17.76 -5.92
C GLN A 115 -15.90 17.15 -7.05
N SER A 116 -15.29 18.00 -7.87
CA SER A 116 -14.30 17.57 -8.85
C SER A 116 -13.05 17.02 -8.14
N ALA A 117 -12.31 16.11 -8.79
CA ALA A 117 -11.09 15.54 -8.22
C ALA A 117 -10.07 16.61 -7.77
N PRO A 118 -9.82 17.70 -8.54
CA PRO A 118 -8.94 18.77 -8.09
C PRO A 118 -9.42 19.49 -6.83
N ALA A 119 -10.74 19.72 -6.71
CA ALA A 119 -11.32 20.35 -5.52
C ALA A 119 -11.18 19.45 -4.28
N ALA A 120 -11.51 18.17 -4.43
CA ALA A 120 -11.37 17.18 -3.35
C ALA A 120 -9.91 17.05 -2.88
N LEU A 121 -8.94 17.03 -3.80
CA LEU A 121 -7.50 16.96 -3.49
C LEU A 121 -7.01 18.24 -2.80
N THR A 122 -7.47 19.41 -3.24
CA THR A 122 -7.12 20.69 -2.60
C THR A 122 -7.64 20.75 -1.17
N ALA A 123 -8.90 20.38 -0.96
CA ALA A 123 -9.50 20.33 0.38
C ALA A 123 -8.77 19.33 1.29
N ALA A 124 -8.40 18.16 0.75
CA ALA A 124 -7.66 17.14 1.50
C ALA A 124 -6.24 17.62 1.85
N TRP A 125 -5.52 18.27 0.93
CA TRP A 125 -4.21 18.85 1.18
C TRP A 125 -4.23 19.91 2.30
N GLY A 126 -5.27 20.75 2.34
CA GLY A 126 -5.43 21.78 3.37
C GLY A 126 -5.48 21.22 4.81
N THR A 127 -5.69 19.91 5.00
CA THR A 127 -5.66 19.26 6.32
C THR A 127 -4.26 18.86 6.79
N ILE A 128 -3.30 18.71 5.88
CA ILE A 128 -1.97 18.15 6.16
C ILE A 128 -0.81 19.03 5.70
N GLY A 129 -1.08 20.09 4.96
CA GLY A 129 -0.07 20.95 4.35
C GLY A 129 -0.52 22.39 4.20
N THR A 130 0.40 23.23 3.73
CA THR A 130 0.17 24.65 3.45
C THR A 130 0.48 24.95 1.99
N GLY A 131 -0.10 26.01 1.45
CA GLY A 131 0.08 26.42 0.07
C GLY A 131 -0.67 25.53 -0.94
N ALA A 132 -0.29 25.64 -2.21
CA ALA A 132 -0.91 24.88 -3.29
C ALA A 132 -0.64 23.37 -3.14
N PRO A 133 -1.62 22.50 -3.42
CA PRO A 133 -1.42 21.06 -3.39
C PRO A 133 -0.33 20.65 -4.40
N PRO A 134 0.62 19.78 -4.02
CA PRO A 134 1.71 19.34 -4.90
C PRO A 134 1.24 18.25 -5.89
N PHE A 135 -0.05 18.20 -6.20
CA PHE A 135 -0.67 17.14 -7.00
C PHE A 135 -1.04 17.69 -8.37
N ASP A 136 -0.66 16.95 -9.42
CA ASP A 136 -1.11 17.23 -10.77
C ASP A 136 -2.64 17.00 -10.88
N PRO A 137 -3.44 18.03 -11.19
CA PRO A 137 -4.89 17.90 -11.32
C PRO A 137 -5.31 16.86 -12.37
N ALA A 138 -4.53 16.68 -13.44
CA ALA A 138 -4.83 15.71 -14.49
C ALA A 138 -4.74 14.27 -13.97
N ARG A 139 -3.82 14.00 -13.04
CA ARG A 139 -3.72 12.69 -12.35
C ARG A 139 -4.90 12.44 -11.44
N GLY A 140 -5.45 13.49 -10.82
CA GLY A 140 -6.69 13.40 -10.03
C GLY A 140 -7.86 12.93 -10.89
N ALA A 141 -8.06 13.56 -12.05
CA ALA A 141 -9.10 13.16 -13.00
C ALA A 141 -8.89 11.71 -13.51
N ALA A 142 -7.65 11.35 -13.85
CA ALA A 142 -7.30 10.00 -14.29
C ALA A 142 -7.57 8.95 -13.19
N ALA A 143 -7.21 9.23 -11.94
CA ALA A 143 -7.45 8.34 -10.80
C ALA A 143 -8.95 8.11 -10.56
N VAL A 144 -9.76 9.18 -10.61
CA VAL A 144 -11.23 9.03 -10.45
C VAL A 144 -11.84 8.27 -11.63
N GLY A 145 -11.41 8.56 -12.87
CA GLY A 145 -11.85 7.83 -14.05
C GLY A 145 -11.54 6.33 -13.94
N ARG A 146 -10.30 6.00 -13.58
CA ARG A 146 -9.87 4.60 -13.41
C ARG A 146 -10.61 3.90 -12.27
N LEU A 147 -10.81 4.58 -11.14
CA LEU A 147 -11.55 3.99 -10.02
C LEU A 147 -13.02 3.75 -10.37
N ARG A 148 -13.64 4.62 -11.19
CA ARG A 148 -14.99 4.42 -11.71
C ARG A 148 -15.10 3.18 -12.57
N GLU A 149 -14.19 2.98 -13.52
CA GLU A 149 -14.16 1.75 -14.34
C GLU A 149 -14.04 0.49 -13.47
N LEU A 150 -13.15 0.53 -12.47
CA LEU A 150 -12.93 -0.60 -11.57
C LEU A 150 -14.10 -0.83 -10.61
N ARG A 151 -14.81 0.23 -10.21
CA ARG A 151 -16.07 0.11 -9.47
C ARG A 151 -17.11 -0.65 -10.28
N ASP A 152 -17.28 -0.27 -11.53
CA ASP A 152 -18.30 -0.87 -12.39
C ASP A 152 -17.96 -2.36 -12.64
N GLN A 153 -16.67 -2.69 -12.80
CA GLN A 153 -16.20 -4.08 -12.84
C GLN A 153 -16.44 -4.81 -11.51
N TRP A 154 -16.10 -4.19 -10.39
CA TRP A 154 -16.26 -4.77 -9.05
C TRP A 154 -17.71 -5.12 -8.74
N GLN A 155 -18.64 -4.24 -9.07
CA GLN A 155 -20.07 -4.41 -8.81
C GLN A 155 -20.72 -5.47 -9.71
N THR A 156 -20.07 -5.83 -10.81
CA THR A 156 -20.55 -6.84 -11.77
C THR A 156 -19.82 -8.18 -11.64
N LEU A 157 -18.93 -8.33 -10.65
CA LEU A 157 -18.25 -9.60 -10.40
C LEU A 157 -19.26 -10.71 -10.09
N PRO A 158 -19.18 -11.86 -10.78
CA PRO A 158 -19.96 -13.03 -10.39
C PRO A 158 -19.50 -13.55 -9.00
N PRO A 159 -20.27 -14.42 -8.34
CA PRO A 159 -19.77 -15.18 -7.19
C PRO A 159 -18.44 -15.87 -7.53
N GLY A 160 -17.44 -15.77 -6.65
CA GLY A 160 -16.06 -16.21 -6.90
C GLY A 160 -15.26 -15.33 -7.87
N GLY A 161 -15.83 -14.22 -8.35
CA GLY A 161 -15.18 -13.30 -9.28
C GLY A 161 -14.04 -12.50 -8.63
N GLU A 162 -13.02 -12.21 -9.42
CA GLU A 162 -11.81 -11.52 -8.98
C GLU A 162 -11.42 -10.39 -9.94
N LEU A 163 -10.81 -9.35 -9.37
CA LEU A 163 -10.21 -8.24 -10.11
C LEU A 163 -8.69 -8.26 -9.91
N ALA A 164 -7.95 -8.65 -10.95
CA ALA A 164 -6.49 -8.71 -10.92
C ALA A 164 -5.84 -7.44 -11.48
N LEU A 165 -4.96 -6.82 -10.71
CA LEU A 165 -4.28 -5.57 -11.06
C LEU A 165 -2.77 -5.69 -10.85
N ALA A 166 -2.02 -5.22 -11.85
CA ALA A 166 -0.56 -5.17 -11.79
C ALA A 166 -0.09 -3.85 -11.16
N TRP A 167 0.71 -3.96 -10.10
CA TRP A 167 1.46 -2.85 -9.53
C TRP A 167 2.80 -2.72 -10.25
N ASP A 168 2.95 -1.62 -10.99
CA ASP A 168 4.06 -1.26 -11.88
C ASP A 168 4.82 0.00 -11.44
N VAL A 169 4.46 0.60 -10.30
CA VAL A 169 5.24 1.72 -9.75
C VAL A 169 6.59 1.21 -9.23
N PRO A 170 7.71 1.77 -9.71
CA PRO A 170 9.04 1.31 -9.30
C PRO A 170 9.23 1.41 -7.79
N VAL A 171 9.68 0.30 -7.20
CA VAL A 171 10.01 0.22 -5.79
C VAL A 171 11.33 0.95 -5.55
N LYS A 172 11.33 1.95 -4.66
CA LYS A 172 12.58 2.58 -4.24
C LYS A 172 13.29 1.62 -3.26
N PRO A 173 14.55 1.23 -3.48
CA PRO A 173 15.27 0.41 -2.52
C PRO A 173 15.27 1.11 -1.16
N ALA A 174 14.88 0.40 -0.11
CA ALA A 174 15.04 0.89 1.24
C ALA A 174 16.51 1.26 1.45
N ALA A 175 16.78 2.48 1.94
CA ALA A 175 18.13 2.86 2.33
C ALA A 175 18.69 1.76 3.24
N THR A 176 19.84 1.20 2.88
CA THR A 176 20.49 0.12 3.62
C THR A 176 20.64 0.57 5.06
N VAL A 177 19.87 -0.04 5.98
CA VAL A 177 20.11 0.15 7.41
C VAL A 177 21.56 -0.28 7.66
N PRO A 178 22.44 0.59 8.17
CA PRO A 178 23.81 0.20 8.47
C PRO A 178 23.73 -1.03 9.38
N GLN A 179 24.31 -2.15 8.93
CA GLN A 179 24.50 -3.27 9.84
C GLN A 179 25.35 -2.73 10.98
N ALA A 180 24.80 -2.70 12.19
CA ALA A 180 25.60 -2.46 13.38
C ALA A 180 26.77 -3.44 13.33
N ARG A 181 27.98 -2.91 13.12
CA ARG A 181 29.21 -3.70 13.14
C ARG A 181 29.17 -4.48 14.44
N ARG A 182 29.11 -5.80 14.34
CA ARG A 182 29.35 -6.69 15.48
C ARG A 182 30.70 -6.23 16.06
N ARG A 183 30.70 -5.66 17.27
CA ARG A 183 31.92 -5.50 18.05
C ARG A 183 32.48 -6.91 18.22
N GLY A 184 33.43 -7.25 17.37
CA GLY A 184 34.18 -8.49 17.49
C GLY A 184 34.99 -8.43 18.78
N ASP A 185 34.68 -9.37 19.67
CA ASP A 185 35.65 -10.24 20.32
C ASP A 185 37.13 -9.84 20.14
N THR A 186 37.61 -9.03 21.07
CA THR A 186 39.02 -8.94 21.47
C THR A 186 38.99 -8.93 23.01
N ALA A 187 39.56 -9.84 23.77
CA ALA A 187 40.56 -10.85 23.48
C ALA A 187 40.42 -12.03 24.45
N ARG A 188 40.51 -13.25 23.93
CA ARG A 188 40.88 -14.45 24.68
C ARG A 188 42.14 -15.01 24.02
N ARG A 189 43.31 -14.58 24.50
CA ARG A 189 44.58 -15.33 24.43
C ARG A 189 44.84 -15.74 25.88
N GLY A 190 44.79 -17.01 26.27
CA GLY A 190 45.76 -18.05 25.90
C GLY A 190 47.09 -17.67 26.54
N GLY A 191 47.74 -18.40 27.45
CA GLY A 191 47.66 -19.76 27.98
C GLY A 191 48.86 -19.88 28.94
N GLY A 192 48.80 -20.78 29.91
CA GLY A 192 49.82 -20.89 30.95
C GLY A 192 51.13 -21.59 30.55
N ARG A 193 51.97 -21.74 31.59
CA ARG A 193 53.27 -22.46 31.71
C ARG A 193 54.46 -21.59 31.26
N ARG A 194 55.54 -21.42 32.04
CA ARG A 194 56.13 -22.19 33.16
C ARG A 194 56.70 -21.25 34.21
#